data_AF-A0A0P9DBI9-F1
#
_entry.id   AF-A0A0P9DBI9-F1
#
_cell.length_a   1.000
_cell.length_b   1.000
_cell.length_c   1.000
_cell.angle_alpha   90.00
_cell.angle_beta   90.00
_cell.angle_gamma   90.00
#
_symmetry.space_group_name_H-M   'P 1'
#
loop_
_entity.id
_entity.type
_entity.pdbx_description
1 polymer ?
#
loop_
_entity_poly.entity_id
_entity_poly.type
_entity_poly.pdbx_seq_one_letter_code
_entity_poly.pdbx_strand_id
1 'polypeptide(L)'
;APTTAPTSPSNPTSPANPTAVPTSPANPTAVPTNVPAPSGNVVLVQPATGGYLGSALELAQRKTLASKGVEPYKSAYSDAVSFANGKLSSSPSPQNPLNIPGTTGPFVDDTATAYGLALAYSVTGDVKYAQKSRDYIMAWVNTTKSTSNTCPDSGSCQTSLIIGRVGPGFVFAANLIKPSGAFSAADDTAFRSWLRTVI
;
A
#
# COMPACT_ATOMS: atom_id res chain seq x y z
N ALA A 1 48.04 7.06 -41.14
CA ALA A 1 46.89 7.69 -41.80
C ALA A 1 46.18 6.66 -42.69
N PRO A 2 44.85 6.63 -42.81
CA PRO A 2 43.86 7.48 -42.13
C PRO A 2 42.85 6.72 -41.24
N THR A 3 42.42 7.46 -40.23
CA THR A 3 41.28 7.35 -39.32
C THR A 3 39.98 7.63 -40.06
N THR A 4 38.84 7.03 -39.67
CA THR A 4 37.54 7.72 -39.63
C THR A 4 36.50 6.97 -38.78
N ALA A 5 35.94 7.71 -37.82
CA ALA A 5 34.66 7.45 -37.17
C ALA A 5 33.52 8.13 -37.96
N PRO A 6 32.25 7.76 -37.73
CA PRO A 6 31.14 8.69 -37.85
C PRO A 6 30.25 8.66 -36.58
N THR A 7 30.24 9.72 -35.75
CA THR A 7 29.33 10.89 -35.76
C THR A 7 27.85 10.58 -35.50
N SER A 8 27.39 10.97 -34.31
CA SER A 8 25.98 11.16 -33.92
C SER A 8 25.27 12.18 -34.82
N PRO A 9 23.98 11.98 -35.16
CA PRO A 9 23.13 13.06 -35.65
C PRO A 9 22.52 13.84 -34.49
N SER A 10 22.81 15.13 -34.48
CA SER A 10 22.22 16.19 -33.66
C SER A 10 20.76 16.48 -34.02
N ASN A 11 20.00 16.85 -32.98
CA ASN A 11 18.60 17.28 -32.97
C ASN A 11 18.34 18.51 -33.87
N PRO A 12 17.27 18.56 -34.69
CA PRO A 12 16.90 19.77 -35.42
C PRO A 12 15.99 20.70 -34.58
N THR A 13 16.45 21.94 -34.51
CA THR A 13 15.83 23.15 -33.97
C THR A 13 14.51 23.56 -34.65
N SER A 14 13.57 24.08 -33.85
CA SER A 14 12.32 24.74 -34.25
C SER A 14 12.55 26.12 -34.91
N PRO A 15 11.77 26.54 -35.92
CA PRO A 15 11.82 27.90 -36.46
C PRO A 15 10.98 28.91 -35.65
N ALA A 16 11.45 30.16 -35.67
CA ALA A 16 10.85 31.37 -35.07
C ALA A 16 10.01 32.18 -36.07
N ASN A 17 9.11 33.07 -35.59
CA ASN A 17 9.11 34.56 -35.73
C ASN A 17 7.70 35.16 -35.40
N PRO A 18 7.44 36.50 -35.37
CA PRO A 18 7.30 37.30 -34.14
C PRO A 18 6.03 38.18 -34.08
N THR A 19 5.66 38.77 -32.94
CA THR A 19 4.99 40.10 -32.94
C THR A 19 5.24 40.89 -31.64
N ALA A 20 5.80 42.09 -31.84
CA ALA A 20 5.95 43.32 -31.04
C ALA A 20 5.74 43.37 -29.51
N VAL A 21 6.73 44.02 -28.87
CA VAL A 21 6.82 44.49 -27.48
C VAL A 21 6.35 45.96 -27.37
N PRO A 22 5.71 46.37 -26.27
CA PRO A 22 5.88 47.69 -25.69
C PRO A 22 6.68 47.67 -24.37
N THR A 23 7.45 48.74 -24.18
CA THR A 23 8.54 48.99 -23.23
C THR A 23 8.18 49.18 -21.74
N SER A 24 8.93 48.49 -20.85
CA SER A 24 9.53 48.78 -19.51
C SER A 24 9.01 49.93 -18.57
N PRO A 25 9.26 49.95 -17.22
CA PRO A 25 9.82 48.94 -16.30
C PRO A 25 8.97 48.68 -15.01
N ALA A 26 9.07 47.50 -14.41
CA ALA A 26 8.84 47.34 -12.97
C ALA A 26 9.78 46.27 -12.38
N ASN A 27 10.49 46.69 -11.34
CA ASN A 27 11.45 45.96 -10.51
C ASN A 27 10.91 44.57 -10.07
N PRO A 28 11.71 43.48 -10.02
CA PRO A 28 11.22 42.20 -9.54
C PRO A 28 10.96 42.28 -8.03
N THR A 29 9.69 42.22 -7.64
CA THR A 29 9.28 41.97 -6.26
C THR A 29 9.85 40.62 -5.82
N ALA A 30 10.61 40.62 -4.72
CA ALA A 30 11.19 39.43 -4.13
C ALA A 30 10.12 38.35 -3.86
N VAL A 31 10.44 37.10 -4.21
CA VAL A 31 9.66 35.92 -3.83
C VAL A 31 9.69 35.82 -2.30
N PRO A 32 8.55 35.77 -1.59
CA PRO A 32 8.57 35.55 -0.16
C PRO A 32 9.08 34.13 0.13
N THR A 33 10.26 34.05 0.72
CA THR A 33 10.99 32.83 1.14
C THR A 33 10.41 32.18 2.40
N ASN A 34 9.11 32.38 2.69
CA ASN A 34 8.48 31.81 3.87
C ASN A 34 7.11 31.22 3.49
N VAL A 35 7.12 29.99 2.96
CA VAL A 35 5.98 29.09 3.11
C VAL A 35 6.25 28.28 4.37
N PRO A 36 5.56 28.54 5.49
CA PRO A 36 5.68 27.70 6.67
C PRO A 36 5.30 26.26 6.32
N ALA A 37 6.08 25.29 6.79
CA ALA A 37 5.65 23.89 6.78
C ALA A 37 4.29 23.79 7.49
N PRO A 38 3.36 22.93 7.03
CA PRO A 38 2.05 22.82 7.66
C PRO A 38 2.20 22.30 9.08
N SER A 39 2.07 23.18 10.08
CA SER A 39 2.09 22.88 11.52
C SER A 39 0.77 22.28 12.03
N GLY A 40 0.00 21.64 11.16
CA GLY A 40 -1.25 20.99 11.52
C GLY A 40 -1.01 19.57 12.02
N ASN A 41 -1.73 19.17 13.06
CA ASN A 41 -1.94 17.75 13.34
C ASN A 41 -2.47 17.10 12.05
N VAL A 42 -1.68 16.20 11.44
CA VAL A 42 -2.14 15.42 10.30
C VAL A 42 -3.27 14.53 10.80
N VAL A 43 -4.51 14.95 10.59
CA VAL A 43 -5.68 14.11 10.80
C VAL A 43 -5.74 13.16 9.62
N LEU A 44 -5.24 11.93 9.82
CA LEU A 44 -5.44 10.85 8.87
C LEU A 44 -6.94 10.57 8.80
N VAL A 45 -7.60 11.07 7.74
CA VAL A 45 -8.98 10.69 7.40
C VAL A 45 -8.93 9.25 6.89
N GLN A 46 -8.97 8.29 7.80
CA GLN A 46 -9.30 6.92 7.41
C GLN A 46 -10.79 6.89 7.03
N PRO A 47 -11.18 6.25 5.92
CA PRO A 47 -12.58 6.08 5.60
C PRO A 47 -13.29 5.42 6.78
N ALA A 48 -14.24 6.14 7.38
CA ALA A 48 -14.96 5.71 8.57
C ALA A 48 -15.75 4.41 8.34
N THR A 49 -16.06 4.11 7.07
CA THR A 49 -16.89 2.99 6.67
C THR A 49 -16.14 1.79 6.11
N GLY A 50 -14.80 1.78 6.08
CA GLY A 50 -14.03 0.59 5.72
C GLY A 50 -13.70 0.46 4.22
N GLY A 51 -12.49 -0.05 3.99
CA GLY A 51 -11.87 -0.32 2.69
C GLY A 51 -11.16 0.90 2.08
N TYR A 52 -9.89 0.70 1.69
CA TYR A 52 -9.09 1.70 0.97
C TYR A 52 -9.19 1.55 -0.56
N LEU A 53 -9.30 0.31 -1.04
CA LEU A 53 -9.35 -0.02 -2.48
C LEU A 53 -10.77 -0.27 -3.02
N GLY A 54 -11.74 -0.40 -2.13
CA GLY A 54 -13.16 -0.52 -2.43
C GLY A 54 -13.94 -0.09 -1.19
N SER A 55 -14.99 0.70 -1.37
CA SER A 55 -15.79 1.15 -0.22
C SER A 55 -16.58 -0.01 0.37
N ALA A 56 -16.90 0.02 1.66
CA ALA A 56 -17.80 -0.98 2.23
C ALA A 56 -19.19 -1.01 1.57
N LEU A 57 -19.67 0.13 1.07
CA LEU A 57 -20.91 0.19 0.30
C LEU A 57 -20.79 -0.64 -0.99
N GLU A 58 -19.69 -0.47 -1.71
CA GLU A 58 -19.42 -1.23 -2.93
C GLU A 58 -19.25 -2.73 -2.64
N LEU A 59 -18.53 -3.10 -1.59
CA LEU A 59 -18.38 -4.49 -1.17
C LEU A 59 -19.74 -5.12 -0.79
N ALA A 60 -20.62 -4.36 -0.12
CA ALA A 60 -21.97 -4.81 0.21
C ALA A 60 -22.86 -4.99 -1.04
N GLN A 61 -22.73 -4.11 -2.03
CA GLN A 61 -23.41 -4.25 -3.32
C GLN A 61 -22.94 -5.51 -4.06
N ARG A 62 -21.62 -5.74 -4.13
CA ARG A 62 -21.03 -6.94 -4.74
C ARG A 62 -21.48 -8.22 -4.03
N LYS A 63 -21.57 -8.21 -2.70
CA LYS A 63 -22.15 -9.31 -1.90
C LYS A 63 -23.61 -9.57 -2.28
N THR A 64 -24.41 -8.52 -2.45
CA THR A 64 -25.82 -8.64 -2.86
C THR A 64 -25.98 -9.23 -4.26
N LEU A 65 -25.09 -8.88 -5.19
CA LEU A 65 -25.05 -9.48 -6.53
C LEU A 65 -24.65 -10.96 -6.46
N ALA A 66 -23.64 -11.29 -5.65
CA ALA A 66 -23.21 -12.67 -5.43
C ALA A 66 -24.32 -13.55 -4.85
N SER A 67 -25.09 -13.05 -3.87
CA SER A 67 -26.21 -13.80 -3.28
C SER A 67 -27.37 -14.02 -4.24
N LYS A 68 -27.48 -13.19 -5.28
CA LYS A 68 -28.44 -13.38 -6.39
C LYS A 68 -27.90 -14.28 -7.51
N GLY A 69 -26.68 -14.80 -7.36
CA GLY A 69 -26.04 -15.66 -8.35
C GLY A 69 -25.55 -14.93 -9.61
N VAL A 70 -25.38 -13.60 -9.56
CA VAL A 70 -24.91 -12.81 -10.70
C VAL A 70 -23.40 -12.98 -10.86
N GLU A 71 -22.96 -13.36 -12.06
CA GLU A 71 -21.53 -13.44 -12.40
C GLU A 71 -20.96 -12.06 -12.77
N PRO A 72 -19.67 -11.78 -12.52
CA PRO A 72 -18.67 -12.66 -11.88
C PRO A 72 -18.68 -12.61 -10.34
N TYR A 73 -19.66 -11.94 -9.72
CA TYR A 73 -19.66 -11.72 -8.27
C TYR A 73 -19.86 -13.00 -7.47
N LYS A 74 -20.67 -13.93 -7.99
CA LYS A 74 -20.88 -15.25 -7.37
C LYS A 74 -19.58 -16.05 -7.29
N SER A 75 -18.86 -16.20 -8.40
CA SER A 75 -17.57 -16.89 -8.44
C SER A 75 -16.53 -16.19 -7.54
N ALA A 76 -16.40 -14.87 -7.65
CA ALA A 76 -15.47 -14.11 -6.81
C ALA A 76 -15.76 -14.25 -5.29
N TYR A 77 -17.02 -14.29 -4.88
CA TYR A 77 -17.40 -14.55 -3.49
C TYR A 77 -16.95 -15.95 -3.04
N SER A 78 -17.24 -16.97 -3.86
CA SER A 78 -16.88 -18.36 -3.59
C SER A 78 -15.36 -18.53 -3.45
N ASP A 79 -14.59 -17.90 -4.33
CA ASP A 79 -13.13 -17.95 -4.32
C ASP A 79 -12.54 -17.30 -3.07
N ALA A 80 -13.05 -16.12 -2.69
CA ALA A 80 -12.61 -15.42 -1.49
C ALA A 80 -12.85 -16.25 -0.23
N VAL A 81 -14.03 -16.86 -0.10
CA VAL A 81 -14.39 -17.72 1.04
C VAL A 81 -13.56 -19.00 1.04
N SER A 82 -13.36 -19.63 -0.12
CA SER A 82 -12.56 -20.85 -0.25
C SER A 82 -11.10 -20.61 0.11
N PHE A 83 -10.51 -19.51 -0.38
CA PHE A 83 -9.16 -19.07 -0.01
C PHE A 83 -9.04 -18.90 1.51
N ALA A 84 -9.98 -18.14 2.11
CA ALA A 84 -9.94 -17.86 3.54
C ALA A 84 -10.08 -19.13 4.40
N ASN A 85 -10.98 -20.04 4.03
CA ASN A 85 -11.11 -21.34 4.69
C ASN A 85 -9.80 -22.13 4.66
N GLY A 86 -9.11 -22.15 3.52
CA GLY A 86 -7.80 -22.81 3.38
C GLY A 86 -6.69 -22.20 4.25
N LYS A 87 -6.87 -20.98 4.77
CA LYS A 87 -5.87 -20.28 5.60
C LYS A 87 -6.16 -20.31 7.09
N LEU A 88 -7.32 -20.79 7.54
CA LEU A 88 -7.68 -20.79 8.97
C LEU A 88 -6.71 -21.63 9.84
N SER A 89 -6.20 -22.73 9.31
CA SER A 89 -5.21 -23.59 9.98
C SER A 89 -3.75 -23.23 9.69
N SER A 90 -3.50 -22.32 8.75
CA SER A 90 -2.14 -21.88 8.41
C SER A 90 -1.55 -20.99 9.52
N SER A 91 -0.23 -20.94 9.65
CA SER A 91 0.45 -20.08 10.62
C SER A 91 1.21 -18.95 9.92
N PRO A 92 1.26 -17.73 10.49
CA PRO A 92 2.12 -16.67 9.99
C PRO A 92 3.60 -17.05 10.17
N SER A 93 4.45 -16.48 9.32
CA SER A 93 5.89 -16.74 9.30
C SER A 93 6.69 -15.42 9.34
N PRO A 94 6.59 -14.66 10.44
CA PRO A 94 7.27 -13.38 10.56
C PRO A 94 8.79 -13.54 10.70
N GLN A 95 9.52 -12.52 10.27
CA GLN A 95 10.99 -12.52 10.24
C GLN A 95 11.59 -11.33 10.98
N ASN A 96 12.77 -11.50 11.57
CA ASN A 96 13.56 -10.42 12.13
C ASN A 96 15.08 -10.71 11.99
N PRO A 97 15.86 -9.88 11.25
CA PRO A 97 15.40 -8.75 10.45
C PRO A 97 14.50 -9.22 9.29
N LEU A 98 13.58 -8.37 8.85
CA LEU A 98 12.89 -8.59 7.58
C LEU A 98 13.89 -8.41 6.43
N ASN A 99 14.03 -9.45 5.61
CA ASN A 99 14.83 -9.44 4.40
C ASN A 99 14.03 -10.08 3.26
N ILE A 100 13.84 -9.36 2.16
CA ILE A 100 13.14 -9.86 0.98
C ILE A 100 14.10 -9.74 -0.22
N PRO A 101 14.88 -10.80 -0.53
CA PRO A 101 15.88 -10.72 -1.60
C PRO A 101 15.29 -10.77 -3.02
N GLY A 102 14.02 -11.15 -3.16
CA GLY A 102 13.32 -11.28 -4.44
C GLY A 102 11.92 -10.66 -4.40
N THR A 103 10.96 -11.21 -5.15
CA THR A 103 9.58 -10.69 -5.23
C THR A 103 8.56 -11.52 -4.47
N THR A 104 9.01 -12.59 -3.82
CA THR A 104 8.22 -13.56 -3.04
C THR A 104 8.83 -13.73 -1.65
N GLY A 105 8.09 -14.36 -0.75
CA GLY A 105 8.56 -14.70 0.58
C GLY A 105 7.49 -14.52 1.64
N PRO A 106 7.79 -14.86 2.90
CA PRO A 106 6.81 -14.89 3.98
C PRO A 106 6.04 -13.58 4.15
N PHE A 107 6.72 -12.43 4.06
CA PHE A 107 6.07 -11.12 4.17
C PHE A 107 5.04 -10.88 3.06
N VAL A 108 5.35 -11.29 1.83
CA VAL A 108 4.46 -11.17 0.67
C VAL A 108 3.24 -12.06 0.86
N ASP A 109 3.47 -13.33 1.20
CA ASP A 109 2.43 -14.35 1.32
C ASP A 109 1.50 -14.08 2.50
N ASP A 110 2.05 -13.66 3.64
CA ASP A 110 1.29 -13.34 4.85
C ASP A 110 0.50 -12.05 4.69
N THR A 111 1.05 -11.05 3.98
CA THR A 111 0.31 -9.82 3.69
C THR A 111 -0.89 -10.08 2.77
N ALA A 112 -0.69 -10.89 1.72
CA ALA A 112 -1.78 -11.34 0.86
C ALA A 112 -2.81 -12.19 1.63
N THR A 113 -2.34 -13.06 2.53
CA THR A 113 -3.21 -13.91 3.37
C THR A 113 -4.06 -13.08 4.32
N ALA A 114 -3.47 -12.11 5.04
CA ALA A 114 -4.19 -11.22 5.93
C ALA A 114 -5.27 -10.43 5.17
N TYR A 115 -4.95 -9.90 3.99
CA TYR A 115 -5.92 -9.17 3.18
C TYR A 115 -7.03 -10.06 2.62
N GLY A 116 -6.72 -11.26 2.12
CA GLY A 116 -7.73 -12.21 1.65
C GLY A 116 -8.68 -12.68 2.75
N LEU A 117 -8.17 -12.93 3.97
CA LEU A 117 -8.99 -13.20 5.15
C LEU A 117 -9.90 -12.01 5.49
N ALA A 118 -9.38 -10.78 5.45
CA ALA A 118 -10.16 -9.57 5.70
C ALA A 118 -11.26 -9.35 4.65
N LEU A 119 -10.99 -9.65 3.38
CA LEU A 119 -11.99 -9.63 2.31
C LEU A 119 -13.09 -10.65 2.57
N ALA A 120 -12.73 -11.89 2.93
CA ALA A 120 -13.72 -12.91 3.29
C ALA A 120 -14.59 -12.47 4.49
N TYR A 121 -13.99 -11.85 5.52
CA TYR A 121 -14.77 -11.22 6.59
C TYR A 121 -15.75 -10.17 6.03
N SER A 122 -15.29 -9.25 5.19
CA SER A 122 -16.14 -8.16 4.67
C SER A 122 -17.38 -8.65 3.92
N VAL A 123 -17.27 -9.78 3.20
CA VAL A 123 -18.38 -10.34 2.41
C VAL A 123 -19.21 -11.36 3.19
N THR A 124 -18.65 -12.05 4.18
CA THR A 124 -19.40 -13.05 4.97
C THR A 124 -19.99 -12.47 6.24
N GLY A 125 -19.27 -11.58 6.91
CA GLY A 125 -19.51 -11.15 8.29
C GLY A 125 -18.96 -12.12 9.35
N ASP A 126 -18.30 -13.22 8.95
CA ASP A 126 -17.81 -14.24 9.87
C ASP A 126 -16.51 -13.78 10.57
N VAL A 127 -16.61 -13.52 11.87
CA VAL A 127 -15.54 -12.96 12.71
C VAL A 127 -14.31 -13.87 12.73
N LYS A 128 -14.43 -15.18 12.47
CA LYS A 128 -13.26 -16.07 12.44
C LYS A 128 -12.20 -15.64 11.42
N TYR A 129 -12.63 -15.10 10.27
CA TYR A 129 -11.70 -14.61 9.25
C TYR A 129 -11.03 -13.30 9.69
N ALA A 130 -11.78 -12.42 10.36
CA ALA A 130 -11.24 -11.20 10.93
C ALA A 130 -10.19 -11.49 12.02
N GLN A 131 -10.49 -12.44 12.92
CA GLN A 131 -9.56 -12.87 13.94
C GLN A 131 -8.28 -13.45 13.32
N LYS A 132 -8.42 -14.33 12.33
CA LYS A 132 -7.25 -14.90 11.66
C LYS A 132 -6.42 -13.83 10.94
N SER A 133 -7.07 -12.88 10.25
CA SER A 133 -6.39 -11.75 9.62
C SER A 133 -5.58 -10.93 10.63
N ARG A 134 -6.19 -10.61 11.78
CA ARG A 134 -5.52 -9.95 12.91
C ARG A 134 -4.31 -10.75 13.41
N ASP A 135 -4.42 -12.06 13.53
CA ASP A 135 -3.32 -12.92 13.99
C ASP A 135 -2.10 -12.84 13.06
N TYR A 136 -2.32 -12.80 11.74
CA TYR A 136 -1.25 -12.58 10.76
C TYR A 136 -0.60 -11.21 10.95
N ILE A 137 -1.38 -10.13 11.01
CA ILE A 137 -0.87 -8.76 11.20
C ILE A 137 -0.05 -8.67 12.50
N MET A 138 -0.60 -9.15 13.61
CA MET A 138 0.02 -9.00 14.92
C MET A 138 1.25 -9.91 15.11
N ALA A 139 1.34 -11.04 14.40
CA ALA A 139 2.55 -11.85 14.38
C ALA A 139 3.76 -11.07 13.83
N TRP A 140 3.55 -10.31 12.75
CA TRP A 140 4.58 -9.44 12.16
C TRP A 140 4.90 -8.25 13.07
N VAL A 141 3.89 -7.55 13.60
CA VAL A 141 4.08 -6.43 14.56
C VAL A 141 4.90 -6.87 15.77
N ASN A 142 4.63 -8.06 16.30
CA ASN A 142 5.29 -8.56 17.51
C ASN A 142 6.71 -9.07 17.27
N THR A 143 7.02 -9.53 16.05
CA THR A 143 8.30 -10.20 15.75
C THR A 143 9.29 -9.31 15.01
N THR A 144 8.85 -8.58 13.98
CA THR A 144 9.72 -7.82 13.10
C THR A 144 10.07 -6.48 13.73
N LYS A 145 11.34 -6.30 14.11
CA LYS A 145 11.86 -5.11 14.80
C LYS A 145 12.90 -4.34 13.98
N SER A 146 13.43 -4.94 12.93
CA SER A 146 14.35 -4.30 12.00
C SER A 146 14.20 -4.86 10.60
N THR A 147 14.75 -4.14 9.63
CA THR A 147 14.81 -4.51 8.22
C THR A 147 16.28 -4.63 7.78
N SER A 148 16.51 -5.34 6.68
CA SER A 148 17.81 -5.47 6.02
C SER A 148 17.60 -5.54 4.51
N ASN A 149 18.64 -5.29 3.70
CA ASN A 149 18.50 -5.15 2.24
C ASN A 149 17.45 -4.08 1.85
N THR A 150 17.28 -3.12 2.75
CA THR A 150 16.55 -1.86 2.58
C THR A 150 17.55 -0.78 2.22
N CYS A 151 17.14 0.23 1.46
CA CYS A 151 18.05 1.27 0.99
C CYS A 151 18.86 1.88 2.14
N PRO A 152 20.21 1.79 2.14
CA PRO A 152 21.06 2.85 2.63
C PRO A 152 21.29 3.85 1.47
N ASP A 153 21.96 4.98 1.71
CA ASP A 153 22.40 5.91 0.65
C ASP A 153 23.28 5.24 -0.45
N SER A 154 23.63 3.95 -0.31
CA SER A 154 24.44 3.13 -1.22
C SER A 154 23.66 2.25 -2.23
N GLY A 155 22.33 2.27 -2.24
CA GLY A 155 21.53 1.79 -3.39
C GLY A 155 21.00 0.34 -3.38
N SER A 156 21.14 -0.42 -2.29
CA SER A 156 20.51 -1.75 -2.16
C SER A 156 19.11 -1.64 -1.55
N CYS A 157 18.06 -1.77 -2.37
CA CYS A 157 16.70 -1.32 -2.04
C CYS A 157 15.61 -2.40 -2.10
N GLN A 158 15.96 -3.68 -2.25
CA GLN A 158 14.96 -4.69 -2.62
C GLN A 158 13.88 -4.87 -1.55
N THR A 159 14.26 -5.01 -0.27
CA THR A 159 13.28 -5.12 0.82
C THR A 159 12.38 -3.89 0.89
N SER A 160 12.91 -2.68 0.71
CA SER A 160 12.13 -1.44 0.71
C SER A 160 11.12 -1.39 -0.43
N LEU A 161 11.52 -1.80 -1.63
CA LEU A 161 10.62 -1.85 -2.80
C LEU A 161 9.49 -2.84 -2.57
N ILE A 162 9.78 -4.02 -2.02
CA ILE A 162 8.74 -5.01 -1.77
C ILE A 162 7.84 -4.58 -0.63
N ILE A 163 8.37 -4.00 0.45
CA ILE A 163 7.56 -3.39 1.52
C ILE A 163 6.58 -2.38 0.92
N GLY A 164 7.05 -1.45 0.08
CA GLY A 164 6.18 -0.45 -0.57
C GLY A 164 5.11 -1.08 -1.47
N ARG A 165 5.41 -2.21 -2.11
CA ARG A 165 4.46 -2.94 -2.96
C ARG A 165 3.39 -3.69 -2.17
N VAL A 166 3.77 -4.45 -1.15
CA VAL A 166 2.87 -5.42 -0.50
C VAL A 166 2.42 -4.98 0.88
N GLY A 167 3.23 -4.24 1.63
CA GLY A 167 2.92 -3.76 2.98
C GLY A 167 1.56 -3.07 3.14
N PRO A 168 1.07 -2.29 2.16
CA PRO A 168 -0.30 -1.73 2.20
C PRO A 168 -1.40 -2.78 2.39
N GLY A 169 -1.19 -4.05 2.00
CA GLY A 169 -2.15 -5.12 2.23
C GLY A 169 -2.48 -5.33 3.71
N PHE A 170 -1.53 -5.17 4.63
CA PHE A 170 -1.82 -5.20 6.07
C PHE A 170 -2.65 -4.00 6.51
N VAL A 171 -2.39 -2.81 5.95
CA VAL A 171 -3.18 -1.60 6.23
C VAL A 171 -4.63 -1.79 5.78
N PHE A 172 -4.82 -2.35 4.58
CA PHE A 172 -6.14 -2.63 4.03
C PHE A 172 -6.87 -3.70 4.86
N ALA A 173 -6.16 -4.75 5.25
CA ALA A 173 -6.68 -5.80 6.10
C ALA A 173 -7.15 -5.26 7.46
N ALA A 174 -6.28 -4.53 8.18
CA ALA A 174 -6.58 -3.94 9.48
C ALA A 174 -7.82 -3.04 9.43
N ASN A 175 -7.95 -2.23 8.37
CA ASN A 175 -9.10 -1.36 8.20
C ASN A 175 -10.41 -2.14 7.90
N LEU A 176 -10.35 -3.16 7.04
CA LEU A 176 -11.52 -3.99 6.70
C LEU A 176 -12.05 -4.78 7.91
N ILE A 177 -11.17 -5.25 8.80
CA ILE A 177 -11.58 -6.04 9.97
C ILE A 177 -11.99 -5.18 11.17
N LYS A 178 -11.80 -3.85 11.12
CA LYS A 178 -12.11 -2.94 12.24
C LYS A 178 -13.55 -3.09 12.77
N PRO A 179 -14.60 -3.22 11.94
CA PRO A 179 -15.97 -3.41 12.41
C PRO A 179 -16.21 -4.72 13.18
N SER A 180 -15.33 -5.71 13.05
CA SER A 180 -15.47 -7.00 13.75
C SER A 180 -15.19 -6.92 15.24
N GLY A 181 -14.46 -5.89 15.69
CA GLY A 181 -13.90 -5.81 17.03
C GLY A 181 -12.68 -6.70 17.27
N ALA A 182 -12.26 -7.54 16.31
CA ALA A 182 -11.10 -8.41 16.46
C ALA A 182 -9.78 -7.63 16.55
N PHE A 183 -9.70 -6.46 15.93
CA PHE A 183 -8.54 -5.57 15.99
C PHE A 183 -8.76 -4.50 17.06
N SER A 184 -8.15 -4.71 18.23
CA SER A 184 -8.34 -3.84 19.40
C SER A 184 -7.69 -2.47 19.23
N ALA A 185 -8.02 -1.51 20.10
CA ALA A 185 -7.34 -0.21 20.11
C ALA A 185 -5.83 -0.32 20.43
N ALA A 186 -5.45 -1.30 21.25
CA ALA A 186 -4.05 -1.61 21.53
C ALA A 186 -3.34 -2.19 20.29
N ASP A 187 -4.00 -3.09 19.55
CA ASP A 187 -3.49 -3.62 18.28
C ASP A 187 -3.28 -2.50 17.26
N ASP A 188 -4.25 -1.58 17.11
CA ASP A 188 -4.13 -0.42 16.20
C ASP A 188 -2.98 0.51 16.60
N THR A 189 -2.79 0.76 17.89
CA THR A 189 -1.66 1.55 18.39
C THR A 189 -0.33 0.88 18.07
N ALA A 190 -0.20 -0.42 18.37
CA ALA A 190 1.02 -1.19 18.12
C ALA A 190 1.33 -1.30 16.63
N PHE A 191 0.32 -1.58 15.80
CA PHE A 191 0.45 -1.67 14.35
C PHE A 191 0.88 -0.34 13.73
N ARG A 192 0.23 0.77 14.10
CA ARG A 192 0.64 2.10 13.63
C ARG A 192 2.04 2.51 14.10
N SER A 193 2.45 2.07 15.28
CA SER A 193 3.82 2.31 15.76
C SER A 193 4.82 1.54 14.89
N TRP A 194 4.56 0.25 14.68
CA TRP A 194 5.39 -0.62 13.83
C TRP A 194 5.53 -0.10 12.39
N LEU A 195 4.43 0.34 11.79
CA LEU A 195 4.43 0.98 10.46
C LEU A 195 5.21 2.28 10.38
N ARG A 196 5.51 2.95 11.51
CA ARG A 196 6.25 4.22 11.52
C ARG A 196 7.72 4.03 11.82
N THR A 197 8.06 2.98 12.56
CA THR A 197 9.39 2.82 13.15
C THR A 197 10.17 1.64 12.59
N VAL A 198 9.52 0.70 11.90
CA VAL A 198 10.16 -0.51 11.38
C VAL A 198 9.97 -0.69 9.88
N ILE A 199 8.74 -0.48 9.40
CA ILE A 199 8.33 -0.64 7.99
C ILE A 199 8.35 0.69 7.27
#